data_AF-A0A6J1CRC7-F1
#
_entry.id   AF-A0A6J1CRC7-F1
#
_cell.length_a   1.000
_cell.length_b   1.000
_cell.length_c   1.000
_cell.angle_alpha   90.00
_cell.angle_beta   90.00
_cell.angle_gamma   90.00
#
_symmetry.space_group_name_H-M   'P 1'
#
loop_
_entity.id
_entity.type
_entity.pdbx_description
1 polymer ?
#
loop_
_entity_poly.entity_id
_entity_poly.type
_entity_poly.pdbx_seq_one_letter_code
_entity_poly.pdbx_strand_id
1 'polypeptide(L)'
;MIVHHRNLVSLVGYCDEGNTKALIYEYMVNGNLQQRLSETNTNVLSWKERLQIAVDAAHGLEYLHNGCRPPIIHRDLKPANILLDETMQAKIADFGLSRAFPTESQTQITTQLAGTPGYLDPESKACGNLNKESDVYSFGIILFELISGCPAITRSYNGNYIHILAWVTPIINRGEIGDLVDVRIKGEVDQNSAWKMVEIAMSCTHPSGDQRPDMSVVLEELKECLAAEQRTSEEIYELSSTIFLTESDAAPCLR
;
A
#
# COMPACT_ATOMS: atom_id res chain seq x y z
N MET A 1 18.63 -8.35 -16.82
CA MET A 1 18.81 -7.22 -15.88
C MET A 1 18.54 -7.77 -14.49
N ILE A 2 19.42 -7.52 -13.53
CA ILE A 2 19.17 -7.85 -12.12
C ILE A 2 18.81 -6.52 -11.45
N VAL A 3 17.64 -6.50 -10.83
CA VAL A 3 17.06 -5.32 -10.18
C VAL A 3 17.22 -5.53 -8.68
N HIS A 4 17.77 -4.56 -7.96
CA HIS A 4 18.03 -4.68 -6.52
C HIS A 4 17.65 -3.39 -5.80
N HIS A 5 16.78 -3.50 -4.80
CA HIS A 5 16.33 -2.38 -4.00
C HIS A 5 15.78 -2.90 -2.67
N ARG A 6 15.94 -2.11 -1.59
CA ARG A 6 15.52 -2.51 -0.22
C ARG A 6 14.05 -2.93 -0.13
N ASN A 7 13.18 -2.28 -0.91
CA ASN A 7 11.74 -2.56 -0.93
C ASN A 7 11.30 -3.46 -2.10
N LEU A 8 12.21 -4.25 -2.67
CA LEU A 8 11.90 -5.32 -3.62
C LEU A 8 12.46 -6.63 -3.08
N VAL A 9 11.74 -7.74 -3.24
CA VAL A 9 12.21 -9.05 -2.78
C VAL A 9 13.40 -9.49 -3.62
N SER A 10 14.50 -9.83 -2.95
CA SER A 10 15.76 -10.20 -3.58
C SER A 10 15.70 -11.63 -4.12
N LEU A 11 16.01 -11.78 -5.42
CA LEU A 11 16.27 -13.08 -6.03
C LEU A 11 17.68 -13.53 -5.63
N VAL A 12 17.76 -14.63 -4.88
CA VAL A 12 19.02 -15.24 -4.43
C VAL A 12 19.61 -16.12 -5.52
N GLY A 13 18.75 -16.83 -6.27
CA GLY A 13 19.19 -17.74 -7.32
C GLY A 13 18.03 -18.36 -8.10
N TYR A 14 18.36 -19.26 -9.03
CA TYR A 14 17.38 -20.00 -9.81
C TYR A 14 17.88 -21.42 -10.07
N CYS A 15 16.96 -22.32 -10.41
CA CYS A 15 17.23 -23.65 -10.92
C CYS A 15 16.60 -23.78 -12.30
N ASP A 16 17.37 -24.28 -13.26
CA ASP A 16 16.91 -24.65 -14.60
C ASP A 16 17.50 -26.01 -14.96
N GLU A 17 16.85 -27.08 -14.48
CA GLU A 17 17.28 -28.46 -14.68
C GLU A 17 16.18 -29.29 -15.35
N GLY A 18 16.35 -29.57 -16.64
CA GLY A 18 15.41 -30.34 -17.44
C GLY A 18 14.03 -29.69 -17.50
N ASN A 19 13.03 -30.33 -16.89
CA ASN A 19 11.66 -29.82 -16.79
C ASN A 19 11.39 -29.02 -15.51
N THR A 20 12.38 -28.91 -14.62
CA THR A 20 12.25 -28.21 -13.35
C THR A 20 12.80 -26.80 -13.49
N LYS A 21 11.93 -25.81 -13.33
CA LYS A 21 12.29 -24.39 -13.24
C LYS A 21 11.86 -23.86 -11.87
N ALA A 22 12.79 -23.31 -11.12
CA ALA A 22 12.51 -22.74 -9.80
C ALA A 22 13.28 -21.44 -9.57
N LEU A 23 12.70 -20.55 -8.76
CA LEU A 23 13.32 -19.30 -8.33
C LEU A 23 13.48 -19.34 -6.81
N ILE A 24 14.63 -18.87 -6.33
CA ILE A 24 15.00 -18.89 -4.92
C ILE A 24 15.08 -17.44 -4.45
N TYR A 25 14.30 -17.10 -3.44
CA TYR A 25 14.19 -15.75 -2.87
C TYR A 25 14.62 -15.72 -1.42
N GLU A 26 14.87 -14.52 -0.89
CA GLU A 26 14.92 -14.31 0.56
C GLU A 26 13.58 -14.70 1.22
N TYR A 27 13.63 -15.22 2.44
CA TYR A 27 12.44 -15.64 3.16
C TYR A 27 11.81 -14.48 3.93
N MET A 28 10.53 -14.23 3.68
CA MET A 28 9.77 -13.12 4.28
C MET A 28 8.93 -13.66 5.44
N VAL A 29 9.52 -13.65 6.65
CA VAL A 29 8.98 -14.34 7.85
C VAL A 29 7.58 -13.86 8.27
N ASN A 30 7.25 -12.60 8.00
CA ASN A 30 5.95 -12.02 8.38
C ASN A 30 4.86 -12.22 7.31
N GLY A 31 5.14 -13.00 6.26
CA GLY A 31 4.18 -13.34 5.22
C GLY A 31 3.88 -12.16 4.30
N ASN A 32 2.62 -12.05 3.86
CA ASN A 32 2.17 -10.98 2.96
C ASN A 32 1.13 -10.06 3.59
N LEU A 33 0.96 -8.86 3.02
CA LEU A 33 0.02 -7.85 3.49
C LEU A 33 -1.43 -8.36 3.50
N GLN A 34 -1.84 -9.20 2.54
CA GLN A 34 -3.19 -9.77 2.51
C GLN A 34 -3.50 -10.58 3.78
N GLN A 35 -2.54 -11.40 4.22
CA GLN A 35 -2.66 -12.19 5.45
C GLN A 35 -2.67 -11.28 6.69
N ARG A 36 -1.93 -10.17 6.68
CA ARG A 36 -1.90 -9.20 7.79
C ARG A 36 -3.17 -8.38 7.92
N LEU A 37 -3.83 -8.04 6.81
CA LEU A 37 -5.09 -7.29 6.83
C LEU A 37 -6.32 -8.16 7.10
N SER A 38 -6.21 -9.49 6.95
CA SER A 38 -7.31 -10.43 7.17
C SER A 38 -8.04 -10.19 8.50
N GLU A 39 -9.38 -10.27 8.47
CA GLU A 39 -10.23 -10.21 9.66
C GLU A 39 -9.88 -11.28 10.70
N THR A 40 -9.36 -12.43 10.25
CA THR A 40 -8.97 -13.55 11.13
C THR A 40 -7.62 -13.35 11.81
N ASN A 41 -6.84 -12.34 11.41
CA ASN A 41 -5.54 -12.08 12.00
C ASN A 41 -5.69 -11.32 13.32
N THR A 42 -5.19 -11.91 14.40
CA THR A 42 -5.21 -11.31 15.74
C THR A 42 -4.10 -10.27 15.94
N ASN A 43 -3.04 -10.31 15.13
CA ASN A 43 -1.95 -9.35 15.17
C ASN A 43 -2.22 -8.20 14.17
N VAL A 44 -3.15 -7.34 14.57
CA VAL A 44 -3.63 -6.20 13.79
C VAL A 44 -2.51 -5.18 13.59
N LEU A 45 -2.30 -4.75 12.35
CA LEU A 45 -1.37 -3.66 12.04
C LEU A 45 -1.91 -2.35 12.59
N SER A 46 -1.12 -1.68 13.42
CA SER A 46 -1.34 -0.32 13.87
C SER A 46 -1.35 0.66 12.70
N TRP A 47 -1.92 1.84 12.89
CA TRP A 47 -1.97 2.86 11.85
C TRP A 47 -0.58 3.24 11.31
N LYS A 48 0.38 3.43 12.23
CA LYS A 48 1.79 3.71 11.88
C LYS A 48 2.42 2.60 11.05
N GLU A 49 2.18 1.33 11.37
CA GLU A 49 2.69 0.21 10.56
C GLU A 49 2.07 0.20 9.16
N ARG A 50 0.78 0.51 9.03
CA ARG A 50 0.12 0.60 7.72
C ARG A 50 0.68 1.73 6.86
N LEU A 51 0.95 2.90 7.45
CA LEU A 51 1.61 4.01 6.77
C LEU A 51 3.05 3.64 6.37
N GLN A 52 3.81 3.00 7.25
CA GLN A 52 5.17 2.54 6.95
C GLN A 52 5.18 1.54 5.78
N ILE A 53 4.26 0.57 5.78
CA ILE A 53 4.09 -0.39 4.67
C ILE A 53 3.73 0.33 3.37
N ALA A 54 2.85 1.33 3.41
CA ALA A 54 2.50 2.14 2.24
C ALA A 54 3.73 2.88 1.68
N VAL A 55 4.53 3.52 2.54
CA VAL A 55 5.76 4.22 2.15
C VAL A 55 6.78 3.25 1.54
N ASP A 56 7.02 2.10 2.18
CA ASP A 56 7.95 1.10 1.69
C ASP A 56 7.53 0.53 0.33
N ALA A 57 6.25 0.20 0.16
CA ALA A 57 5.71 -0.26 -1.12
C ALA A 57 5.77 0.84 -2.21
N ALA A 58 5.43 2.09 -1.87
CA ALA A 58 5.55 3.22 -2.79
C ALA A 58 7.01 3.43 -3.24
N HIS A 59 7.97 3.27 -2.34
CA HIS A 59 9.39 3.42 -2.65
C HIS A 59 9.90 2.30 -3.57
N GLY A 60 9.46 1.06 -3.35
CA GLY A 60 9.73 -0.04 -4.28
C GLY A 60 9.17 0.23 -5.67
N LEU A 61 7.93 0.72 -5.75
CA LEU A 61 7.26 0.99 -7.01
C LEU A 61 7.84 2.19 -7.76
N GLU A 62 8.17 3.27 -7.05
CA GLU A 62 8.88 4.44 -7.58
C GLU A 62 10.22 4.01 -8.19
N TYR A 63 10.97 3.14 -7.52
CA TYR A 63 12.22 2.62 -8.06
C TYR A 63 12.03 1.80 -9.35
N LEU A 64 10.97 0.99 -9.45
CA LEU A 64 10.65 0.27 -10.70
C LEU A 64 10.33 1.24 -11.85
N HIS A 65 9.56 2.28 -11.57
CA HIS A 65 9.09 3.26 -12.56
C HIS A 65 10.18 4.24 -12.98
N ASN A 66 10.97 4.74 -12.04
CA ASN A 66 11.83 5.90 -12.23
C ASN A 66 13.29 5.62 -11.92
N GLY A 67 13.59 4.63 -11.09
CA GLY A 67 14.96 4.18 -10.80
C GLY A 67 15.52 3.20 -11.83
N CYS A 68 14.68 2.38 -12.46
CA CYS A 68 15.10 1.42 -13.47
C CYS A 68 15.21 2.04 -14.87
N ARG A 69 16.17 1.57 -15.67
CA ARG A 69 16.38 1.98 -17.06
C ARG A 69 16.57 0.75 -17.97
N PRO A 70 15.61 0.46 -18.87
CA PRO A 70 14.29 1.10 -19.01
C PRO A 70 13.37 0.91 -17.78
N PRO A 71 12.31 1.74 -17.63
CA PRO A 71 11.31 1.55 -16.57
C PRO A 71 10.65 0.18 -16.61
N ILE A 72 10.26 -0.32 -15.44
CA ILE A 72 9.60 -1.61 -15.25
C ILE A 72 8.19 -1.38 -14.69
N ILE A 73 7.18 -1.95 -15.35
CA ILE A 73 5.79 -1.99 -14.87
C ILE A 73 5.56 -3.35 -14.20
N HIS A 74 5.04 -3.35 -12.97
CA HIS A 74 4.80 -4.54 -12.17
C HIS A 74 3.65 -5.39 -12.72
N ARG A 75 2.49 -4.77 -12.98
CA ARG A 75 1.24 -5.30 -13.57
C ARG A 75 0.37 -6.22 -12.71
N ASP A 76 0.89 -6.73 -11.59
CA ASP A 76 0.09 -7.53 -10.65
C ASP A 76 0.29 -7.07 -9.21
N LEU A 77 0.25 -5.76 -8.99
CA LEU A 77 0.40 -5.20 -7.65
C LEU A 77 -0.88 -5.44 -6.85
N LYS A 78 -0.75 -6.11 -5.70
CA LYS A 78 -1.82 -6.49 -4.77
C LYS A 78 -1.22 -6.81 -3.40
N PRO A 79 -2.00 -6.86 -2.31
CA PRO A 79 -1.47 -7.16 -0.98
C PRO A 79 -0.78 -8.52 -0.87
N ALA A 80 -1.18 -9.52 -1.66
CA ALA A 80 -0.50 -10.83 -1.69
C ALA A 80 0.95 -10.74 -2.22
N ASN A 81 1.26 -9.70 -3.00
CA ASN A 81 2.55 -9.45 -3.63
C ASN A 81 3.37 -8.38 -2.88
N ILE A 82 2.91 -7.96 -1.69
CA ILE A 82 3.67 -7.12 -0.76
C ILE A 82 4.03 -8.00 0.44
N LEU A 83 5.30 -8.40 0.51
CA LEU A 83 5.81 -9.29 1.56
C LEU A 83 6.47 -8.48 2.67
N LEU A 84 6.51 -9.05 3.88
CA LEU A 84 7.04 -8.39 5.07
C LEU A 84 8.21 -9.19 5.65
N ASP A 85 9.36 -8.52 5.83
CA ASP A 85 10.53 -9.14 6.44
C ASP A 85 10.44 -9.17 7.98
N GLU A 86 11.48 -9.64 8.65
CA GLU A 86 11.57 -9.74 10.11
C GLU A 86 11.35 -8.42 10.87
N THR A 87 11.60 -7.29 10.22
CA THR A 87 11.45 -5.95 10.79
C THR A 87 10.14 -5.27 10.40
N MET A 88 9.22 -6.01 9.77
CA MET A 88 7.97 -5.49 9.17
C MET A 88 8.20 -4.53 7.99
N GLN A 89 9.41 -4.51 7.40
CA GLN A 89 9.65 -3.72 6.20
C GLN A 89 8.98 -4.39 5.00
N ALA A 90 8.24 -3.59 4.23
CA ALA A 90 7.52 -4.09 3.07
C ALA A 90 8.42 -4.17 1.82
N LYS A 91 8.28 -5.27 1.08
CA LYS A 91 8.97 -5.51 -0.19
C LYS A 91 8.00 -6.02 -1.24
N ILE A 92 8.06 -5.45 -2.45
CA ILE A 92 7.27 -5.92 -3.59
C ILE A 92 7.87 -7.23 -4.12
N ALA A 93 7.00 -8.20 -4.39
CA ALA A 93 7.33 -9.53 -4.88
C ALA A 93 6.52 -9.88 -6.14
N ASP A 94 6.82 -11.04 -6.73
CA ASP A 94 6.13 -11.62 -7.88
C ASP A 94 6.14 -10.76 -9.16
N PHE A 95 7.33 -10.72 -9.77
CA PHE A 95 7.56 -10.04 -11.04
C PHE A 95 7.18 -10.88 -12.28
N GLY A 96 6.40 -11.96 -12.12
CA GLY A 96 6.10 -12.91 -13.21
C GLY A 96 5.36 -12.28 -14.40
N LEU A 97 4.57 -11.25 -14.12
CA LEU A 97 3.86 -10.49 -15.15
C LEU A 97 4.57 -9.22 -15.58
N SER A 98 5.62 -8.80 -14.86
CA SER A 98 6.27 -7.51 -15.07
C SER A 98 6.88 -7.35 -16.46
N ARG A 99 6.94 -6.12 -16.94
CA ARG A 99 7.43 -5.78 -18.28
C ARG A 99 8.29 -4.52 -18.21
N ALA A 100 9.45 -4.57 -18.86
CA ALA A 100 10.27 -3.39 -19.11
C ALA A 100 9.89 -2.78 -20.46
N PHE A 101 9.99 -1.44 -20.59
CA PHE A 101 9.76 -0.80 -21.88
C PHE A 101 10.84 -1.18 -22.90
N PRO A 102 10.47 -1.42 -24.18
CA PRO A 102 11.43 -1.70 -25.25
C PRO A 102 12.49 -0.61 -25.44
N THR A 103 12.12 0.64 -25.21
CA THR A 103 13.01 1.81 -25.27
C THR A 103 12.63 2.82 -24.18
N GLU A 104 13.58 3.67 -23.76
CA GLU A 104 13.35 4.69 -22.72
C GLU A 104 12.30 5.74 -23.12
N SER A 105 12.10 5.95 -24.43
CA SER A 105 11.14 6.91 -24.98
C SER A 105 9.70 6.40 -25.04
N GLN A 106 9.48 5.10 -24.84
CA GLN A 106 8.13 4.53 -24.87
C GLN A 106 7.46 4.66 -23.50
N THR A 107 6.26 5.22 -23.50
CA THR A 107 5.42 5.39 -22.31
C THR A 107 4.27 4.39 -22.25
N GLN A 108 4.01 3.67 -23.35
CA GLN A 108 2.93 2.68 -23.44
C GLN A 108 3.37 1.43 -24.20
N ILE A 109 2.83 0.27 -23.80
CA ILE A 109 3.02 -1.03 -24.46
C ILE A 109 1.66 -1.70 -24.65
N THR A 110 1.35 -2.13 -25.86
CA THR A 110 0.17 -2.97 -26.13
C THR A 110 0.51 -4.43 -25.82
N THR A 111 -0.27 -5.11 -24.98
CA THR A 111 -0.08 -6.53 -24.67
C THR A 111 -1.38 -7.20 -24.22
N GLN A 112 -1.35 -8.51 -24.00
CA GLN A 112 -2.50 -9.24 -23.48
C GLN A 112 -2.85 -8.77 -22.06
N LEU A 113 -4.15 -8.60 -21.81
CA LEU A 113 -4.68 -8.26 -20.50
C LEU A 113 -4.27 -9.33 -19.49
N ALA A 114 -3.57 -8.92 -18.44
CA ALA A 114 -3.14 -9.78 -17.34
C ALA A 114 -3.08 -8.96 -16.05
N GLY A 115 -3.29 -9.62 -14.91
CA GLY A 115 -3.33 -9.04 -13.57
C GLY A 115 -4.55 -9.53 -12.79
N THR A 116 -4.67 -9.09 -11.53
CA THR A 116 -5.68 -9.60 -10.60
C THR A 116 -6.96 -8.76 -10.60
N PRO A 117 -8.17 -9.39 -10.74
CA PRO A 117 -9.44 -8.69 -10.61
C PRO A 117 -9.53 -7.91 -9.28
N GLY A 118 -10.04 -6.67 -9.34
CA GLY A 118 -10.08 -5.74 -8.20
C GLY A 118 -8.94 -4.73 -8.18
N TYR A 119 -7.81 -5.03 -8.82
CA TYR A 119 -6.64 -4.13 -8.90
C TYR A 119 -6.39 -3.61 -10.31
N LEU A 120 -6.91 -4.32 -11.32
CA LEU A 120 -6.73 -3.95 -12.71
C LEU A 120 -7.35 -2.58 -13.05
N ASP A 121 -6.51 -1.69 -13.58
CA ASP A 121 -6.86 -0.37 -14.11
C ASP A 121 -8.00 -0.43 -15.16
N PRO A 122 -9.11 0.32 -14.98
CA PRO A 122 -10.21 0.36 -15.94
C PRO A 122 -9.79 0.91 -17.31
N GLU A 123 -8.87 1.87 -17.39
CA GLU A 123 -8.40 2.45 -18.65
C GLU A 123 -7.57 1.44 -19.44
N SER A 124 -6.59 0.79 -18.80
CA SER A 124 -5.81 -0.28 -19.43
C SER A 124 -6.65 -1.47 -19.85
N LYS A 125 -7.72 -1.81 -19.12
CA LYS A 125 -8.70 -2.82 -19.56
C LYS A 125 -9.40 -2.42 -20.85
N ALA A 126 -9.76 -1.15 -21.00
CA ALA A 126 -10.51 -0.65 -22.15
C ALA A 126 -9.62 -0.48 -23.39
N CYS A 127 -8.41 0.07 -23.22
CA CYS A 127 -7.52 0.45 -24.31
C CYS A 127 -6.48 -0.63 -24.65
N GLY A 128 -6.23 -1.60 -23.77
CA GLY A 128 -5.18 -2.62 -23.93
C GLY A 128 -3.74 -2.06 -23.82
N ASN A 129 -3.61 -0.78 -23.45
CA ASN A 129 -2.34 -0.10 -23.27
C ASN A 129 -1.92 -0.19 -21.80
N LEU A 130 -0.69 -0.67 -21.59
CA LEU A 130 -0.05 -0.66 -20.29
C LEU A 130 0.88 0.52 -20.16
N ASN A 131 0.84 1.14 -19.00
CA ASN A 131 1.70 2.24 -18.63
C ASN A 131 1.98 2.20 -17.12
N LYS A 132 2.76 3.15 -16.61
CA LYS A 132 3.09 3.23 -15.19
C LYS A 132 1.84 3.49 -14.35
N GLU A 133 0.92 4.27 -14.91
CA GLU A 133 -0.33 4.71 -14.32
C GLU A 133 -1.26 3.53 -13.97
N SER A 134 -1.12 2.38 -14.65
CA SER A 134 -1.82 1.14 -14.28
C SER A 134 -1.40 0.58 -12.92
N ASP A 135 -0.11 0.63 -12.60
CA ASP A 135 0.40 0.23 -11.28
C ASP A 135 0.00 1.26 -10.22
N VAL A 136 -0.02 2.55 -10.56
CA VAL A 136 -0.49 3.62 -9.66
C VAL A 136 -1.95 3.38 -9.25
N TYR A 137 -2.82 3.00 -10.20
CA TYR A 137 -4.19 2.61 -9.88
C TYR A 137 -4.25 1.43 -8.91
N SER A 138 -3.48 0.38 -9.20
CA SER A 138 -3.41 -0.81 -8.34
C SER A 138 -2.93 -0.45 -6.92
N PHE A 139 -1.96 0.45 -6.83
CA PHE A 139 -1.45 0.97 -5.56
C PHE A 139 -2.51 1.75 -4.79
N GLY A 140 -3.30 2.60 -5.46
CA GLY A 140 -4.41 3.32 -4.83
C GLY A 140 -5.48 2.40 -4.24
N ILE A 141 -5.76 1.26 -4.87
CA ILE A 141 -6.62 0.21 -4.28
C ILE A 141 -6.01 -0.35 -3.00
N ILE A 142 -4.71 -0.65 -2.99
CA ILE A 142 -4.00 -1.14 -1.80
C ILE A 142 -4.03 -0.11 -0.67
N LEU A 143 -3.93 1.19 -0.97
CA LEU A 143 -4.09 2.24 0.04
C LEU A 143 -5.49 2.20 0.68
N PHE A 144 -6.55 2.00 -0.11
CA PHE A 144 -7.89 1.82 0.47
C PHE A 144 -8.01 0.56 1.34
N GLU A 145 -7.35 -0.54 0.98
CA GLU A 145 -7.32 -1.74 1.82
C GLU A 145 -6.52 -1.51 3.12
N LEU A 146 -5.43 -0.75 3.07
CA LEU A 146 -4.69 -0.33 4.26
C LEU A 146 -5.55 0.56 5.18
N ILE A 147 -6.31 1.50 4.61
CA ILE A 147 -7.19 2.38 5.40
C ILE A 147 -8.33 1.57 6.06
N SER A 148 -9.01 0.75 5.27
CA SER A 148 -10.26 0.10 5.69
C SER A 148 -10.11 -1.28 6.31
N GLY A 149 -8.99 -1.96 6.07
CA GLY A 149 -8.84 -3.38 6.38
C GLY A 149 -9.73 -4.30 5.54
N CYS A 150 -10.47 -3.77 4.56
CA CYS A 150 -11.40 -4.52 3.73
C CYS A 150 -10.74 -4.93 2.40
N PRO A 151 -11.00 -6.15 1.88
CA PRO A 151 -10.51 -6.56 0.57
C PRO A 151 -11.00 -5.69 -0.59
N ALA A 152 -10.21 -5.60 -1.68
CA ALA A 152 -10.57 -4.89 -2.91
C ALA A 152 -11.92 -5.34 -3.52
N ILE A 153 -12.29 -6.61 -3.35
CA ILE A 153 -13.59 -7.16 -3.71
C ILE A 153 -14.19 -7.84 -2.49
N THR A 154 -15.32 -7.33 -2.01
CA THR A 154 -16.07 -7.91 -0.89
C THR A 154 -17.39 -8.50 -1.36
N ARG A 155 -17.93 -9.45 -0.59
CA ARG A 155 -19.27 -9.99 -0.85
C ARG A 155 -20.27 -9.22 0.01
N SER A 156 -21.25 -8.61 -0.65
CA SER A 156 -22.34 -7.91 0.02
C SER A 156 -23.41 -8.86 0.55
N TYR A 157 -24.31 -8.33 1.39
CA TYR A 157 -25.41 -9.08 2.00
C TYR A 157 -26.34 -9.78 1.01
N ASN A 158 -26.52 -9.22 -0.19
CA ASN A 158 -27.33 -9.84 -1.25
C ASN A 158 -26.56 -10.92 -2.05
N GLY A 159 -25.33 -11.22 -1.66
CA GLY A 159 -24.46 -12.20 -2.30
C GLY A 159 -23.66 -11.68 -3.50
N ASN A 160 -23.86 -10.44 -3.93
CA ASN A 160 -23.11 -9.82 -5.03
C ASN A 160 -21.72 -9.37 -4.58
N TYR A 161 -20.75 -9.46 -5.48
CA TYR A 161 -19.43 -8.90 -5.30
C TYR A 161 -19.43 -7.39 -5.53
N ILE A 162 -18.88 -6.64 -4.58
CA ILE A 162 -18.77 -5.18 -4.62
C ILE A 162 -17.29 -4.82 -4.61
N HIS A 163 -16.91 -3.95 -5.55
CA HIS A 163 -15.57 -3.39 -5.60
C HIS A 163 -15.39 -2.32 -4.51
N ILE A 164 -14.20 -2.19 -3.94
CA ILE A 164 -13.93 -1.26 -2.83
C ILE A 164 -14.39 0.18 -3.13
N LEU A 165 -14.03 0.69 -4.32
CA LEU A 165 -14.45 2.02 -4.81
C LEU A 165 -15.97 2.24 -4.77
N ALA A 166 -16.79 1.21 -4.98
CA ALA A 166 -18.24 1.37 -5.02
C ALA A 166 -18.85 1.71 -3.64
N TRP A 167 -18.21 1.30 -2.54
CA TRP A 167 -18.71 1.59 -1.19
C TRP A 167 -17.91 2.70 -0.48
N VAL A 168 -16.63 2.90 -0.81
CA VAL A 168 -15.84 4.00 -0.20
C VAL A 168 -16.21 5.37 -0.79
N THR A 169 -16.47 5.46 -2.09
CA THR A 169 -16.75 6.76 -2.76
C THR A 169 -17.95 7.50 -2.15
N PRO A 170 -19.10 6.86 -1.86
CA PRO A 170 -20.21 7.55 -1.18
C PRO A 170 -19.86 8.06 0.23
N ILE A 171 -18.99 7.37 0.98
CA ILE A 171 -18.56 7.76 2.33
C ILE A 171 -17.67 9.00 2.24
N ILE A 172 -16.69 8.95 1.35
CA ILE A 172 -15.77 10.06 1.07
C ILE A 172 -16.53 11.31 0.65
N ASN A 173 -17.51 11.18 -0.26
CA ASN A 173 -18.31 12.32 -0.72
C ASN A 173 -19.14 12.99 0.39
N ARG A 174 -19.43 12.28 1.50
CA ARG A 174 -20.09 12.86 2.68
C ARG A 174 -19.09 13.48 3.67
N GLY A 175 -17.79 13.26 3.49
CA GLY A 175 -16.75 13.66 4.44
C GLY A 175 -16.65 12.78 5.68
N GLU A 176 -17.28 11.60 5.68
CA GLU A 176 -17.37 10.70 6.83
C GLU A 176 -16.20 9.69 6.87
N ILE A 177 -14.95 10.15 6.72
CA ILE A 177 -13.79 9.24 6.60
C ILE A 177 -13.56 8.35 7.82
N GLY A 178 -14.07 8.73 9.00
CA GLY A 178 -14.01 7.90 10.19
C GLY A 178 -14.74 6.56 10.02
N ASP A 179 -15.70 6.47 9.10
CA ASP A 179 -16.43 5.24 8.78
C ASP A 179 -15.74 4.41 7.69
N LEU A 180 -14.72 4.97 7.05
CA LEU A 180 -13.84 4.25 6.12
C LEU A 180 -12.72 3.52 6.86
N VAL A 181 -12.22 4.07 7.97
CA VAL A 181 -11.10 3.53 8.74
C VAL A 181 -11.48 2.19 9.38
N ASP A 182 -10.56 1.23 9.32
CA ASP A 182 -10.70 -0.07 9.96
C ASP A 182 -11.10 0.06 11.45
N VAL A 183 -12.23 -0.53 11.80
CA VAL A 183 -12.81 -0.49 13.15
C VAL A 183 -11.84 -0.98 14.23
N ARG A 184 -10.90 -1.87 13.87
CA ARG A 184 -9.91 -2.43 14.79
C ARG A 184 -8.86 -1.42 15.24
N ILE A 185 -8.65 -0.33 14.49
CA ILE A 185 -7.64 0.71 14.79
C ILE A 185 -8.23 2.12 14.89
N LYS A 186 -9.55 2.29 14.77
CA LYS A 186 -10.22 3.61 14.71
C LYS A 186 -9.85 4.57 15.86
N GLY A 187 -9.50 4.05 17.04
CA GLY A 187 -9.10 4.87 18.20
C GLY A 187 -7.65 5.36 18.21
N GLU A 188 -6.81 4.85 17.32
CA GLU A 188 -5.36 5.13 17.26
C GLU A 188 -4.97 5.99 16.05
N VAL A 189 -5.95 6.39 15.23
CA VAL A 189 -5.73 7.00 13.92
C VAL A 189 -5.87 8.52 14.02
N ASP A 190 -4.81 9.26 13.68
CA ASP A 190 -4.91 10.69 13.42
C ASP A 190 -5.79 10.94 12.18
N GLN A 191 -6.82 11.76 12.35
CA GLN A 191 -7.80 12.00 11.30
C GLN A 191 -7.20 12.77 10.12
N ASN A 192 -6.19 13.62 10.35
CA ASN A 192 -5.55 14.38 9.27
C ASN A 192 -4.67 13.46 8.42
N SER A 193 -3.90 12.58 9.06
CA SER A 193 -3.07 11.59 8.34
C SER A 193 -3.95 10.59 7.57
N ALA A 194 -5.08 10.15 8.15
CA ALA A 194 -6.06 9.32 7.46
C ALA A 194 -6.70 10.05 6.27
N TRP A 195 -7.13 11.30 6.45
CA TRP A 195 -7.69 12.11 5.36
C TRP A 195 -6.70 12.26 4.21
N LYS A 196 -5.44 12.59 4.52
CA LYS A 196 -4.40 12.74 3.50
C LYS A 196 -4.14 11.43 2.76
N MET A 197 -4.11 10.29 3.45
CA MET A 197 -3.97 8.98 2.80
C MET A 197 -5.17 8.64 1.89
N VAL A 198 -6.38 9.06 2.26
CA VAL A 198 -7.58 8.95 1.41
C VAL A 198 -7.45 9.80 0.15
N GLU A 199 -6.99 11.05 0.26
CA GLU A 199 -6.75 11.93 -0.90
C GLU A 199 -5.74 11.33 -1.87
N ILE A 200 -4.64 10.78 -1.36
CA ILE A 200 -3.62 10.08 -2.15
C ILE A 200 -4.24 8.85 -2.85
N ALA A 201 -5.04 8.05 -2.13
CA ALA A 201 -5.70 6.88 -2.71
C ALA A 201 -6.69 7.27 -3.82
N MET A 202 -7.43 8.37 -3.65
CA MET A 202 -8.33 8.89 -4.66
C MET A 202 -7.61 9.38 -5.91
N SER A 203 -6.51 10.14 -5.75
CA SER A 203 -5.73 10.64 -6.89
C SER A 203 -5.10 9.48 -7.68
N CYS A 204 -4.62 8.45 -6.98
CA CYS A 204 -4.09 7.23 -7.60
C CYS A 204 -5.17 6.44 -8.36
N THR A 205 -6.42 6.44 -7.88
CA THR A 205 -7.53 5.68 -8.48
C THR A 205 -8.37 6.49 -9.48
N HIS A 206 -7.88 7.64 -9.93
CA HIS A 206 -8.58 8.46 -10.91
C HIS A 206 -8.89 7.66 -12.19
N PRO A 207 -10.11 7.78 -12.77
CA PRO A 207 -10.51 6.99 -13.94
C PRO A 207 -9.56 7.15 -15.14
N SER A 208 -9.14 8.37 -15.42
CA SER A 208 -8.14 8.68 -16.45
C SER A 208 -6.73 8.58 -15.89
N GLY A 209 -5.88 7.77 -16.51
CA GLY A 209 -4.50 7.51 -16.07
C GLY A 209 -3.60 8.73 -16.15
N ASP A 210 -3.79 9.61 -17.14
CA ASP A 210 -3.06 10.86 -17.30
C ASP A 210 -3.25 11.87 -16.15
N GLN A 211 -4.32 11.70 -15.37
CA GLN A 211 -4.61 12.51 -14.18
C GLN A 211 -4.07 11.86 -12.89
N ARG A 212 -3.54 10.64 -12.96
CA ARG A 212 -2.93 9.97 -11.80
C ARG A 212 -1.54 10.56 -11.55
N PRO A 213 -1.13 10.73 -10.28
CA PRO A 213 0.19 11.23 -9.96
C PRO A 213 1.29 10.22 -10.32
N ASP A 214 2.50 10.72 -10.59
CA ASP A 214 3.69 9.88 -10.64
C ASP A 214 4.02 9.33 -9.24
N MET A 215 4.58 8.12 -9.17
CA MET A 215 4.91 7.48 -7.89
C MET A 215 5.89 8.28 -7.02
N SER A 216 6.71 9.16 -7.61
CA SER A 216 7.56 10.08 -6.83
C SER A 216 6.74 11.06 -5.98
N VAL A 217 5.64 11.57 -6.52
CA VAL A 217 4.71 12.45 -5.79
C VAL A 217 3.99 11.67 -4.70
N VAL A 218 3.46 10.49 -5.03
CA VAL A 218 2.77 9.60 -4.09
C VAL A 218 3.67 9.22 -2.91
N LEU A 219 4.92 8.87 -3.19
CA LEU A 219 5.90 8.52 -2.17
C LEU A 219 6.17 9.69 -1.21
N GLU A 220 6.32 10.90 -1.74
CA GLU A 220 6.61 12.07 -0.90
C GLU A 220 5.42 12.42 -0.01
N GLU A 221 4.20 12.44 -0.55
CA GLU A 221 3.00 12.71 0.25
C GLU A 221 2.78 11.64 1.34
N LEU A 222 3.08 10.37 1.07
CA LEU A 222 3.01 9.31 2.09
C LEU A 222 4.07 9.46 3.18
N LYS A 223 5.28 9.91 2.83
CA LYS A 223 6.32 10.22 3.83
C LYS A 223 5.89 11.38 4.74
N GLU A 224 5.26 12.41 4.18
CA GLU A 224 4.70 13.52 4.95
C GLU A 224 3.61 13.03 5.91
N CYS A 225 2.72 12.13 5.47
CA CYS A 225 1.70 11.50 6.32
C CYS A 225 2.35 10.76 7.50
N LEU A 226 3.35 9.93 7.22
CA LEU A 226 4.05 9.16 8.23
C LEU A 226 4.81 10.06 9.22
N ALA A 227 5.45 11.13 8.74
CA ALA A 227 6.15 12.08 9.58
C ALA A 227 5.21 12.93 10.45
N ALA A 228 3.98 13.20 9.99
CA ALA A 228 2.95 13.83 10.81
C ALA A 228 2.51 12.90 11.94
N GLU A 229 2.22 11.63 11.63
CA GLU A 229 1.81 10.61 12.61
C GLU A 229 2.86 10.40 13.71
N GLN A 230 4.14 10.38 13.34
CA GLN A 230 5.25 10.21 14.29
C GLN A 230 5.35 11.38 15.27
N ARG A 231 5.18 12.62 14.79
CA ARG A 231 5.21 13.82 15.66
C ARG A 231 4.05 13.81 16.65
N THR A 232 2.84 13.49 16.21
CA THR A 232 1.67 13.39 17.11
C THR A 232 1.87 12.35 18.19
N SER A 233 2.47 11.20 17.85
CA SER A 233 2.78 10.14 18.82
C SER A 233 3.80 10.59 19.88
N GLU A 234 4.83 11.34 19.47
CA GLU A 234 5.87 11.88 20.35
C GLU A 234 5.33 12.95 21.30
N GLU A 235 4.52 13.88 20.80
CA GLU A 235 3.87 14.92 21.61
C GLU A 235 2.95 14.33 22.69
N ILE A 236 2.16 13.31 22.34
CA ILE A 236 1.29 12.60 23.30
C ILE A 236 2.11 11.89 24.39
N TYR A 237 3.23 11.28 24.01
CA TYR A 237 4.11 10.60 24.96
C TYR A 237 4.78 11.58 25.93
N GLU A 238 5.24 12.74 25.45
CA GLU A 238 5.81 13.81 26.28
C GLU A 238 4.77 14.40 27.25
N LEU A 239 3.55 14.66 26.76
CA LEU A 239 2.45 15.15 27.59
C LEU A 239 2.05 14.13 28.67
N SER A 240 1.94 12.85 28.31
CA SER A 240 1.62 11.78 29.25
C SER A 240 2.71 11.64 30.33
N SER A 241 3.98 11.66 29.92
CA SER A 241 5.12 11.61 30.84
C SER A 241 5.13 12.79 31.81
N THR A 242 4.74 13.98 31.35
CA THR A 242 4.65 15.18 32.19
C THR A 242 3.49 15.10 33.20
N ILE A 243 2.32 14.59 32.79
CA ILE A 243 1.16 14.42 33.67
C ILE A 243 1.48 13.42 34.80
N PHE A 244 2.09 12.27 34.48
CA PHE A 244 2.49 11.27 35.48
C PHE A 244 3.47 11.82 36.53
N LEU A 245 4.36 12.75 36.15
CA LEU A 245 5.25 13.42 37.09
C LEU A 245 4.45 14.34 38.04
N THR A 246 3.47 15.08 37.52
CA THR A 246 2.67 16.02 38.33
C THR A 246 1.67 15.35 39.28
N GLU A 247 1.14 14.17 38.94
CA GLU A 247 0.24 13.41 39.83
C GLU A 247 0.99 12.73 40.99
N SER A 248 2.30 12.45 40.83
CA SER A 248 3.12 11.86 41.89
C SER A 248 3.48 12.83 43.04
N ASP A 249 3.33 14.14 42.82
CA ASP A 249 3.63 15.20 43.80
C ASP A 249 2.40 15.63 44.64
N ALA A 250 1.21 15.07 44.38
CA ALA A 250 0.01 15.35 45.16
C ALA A 250 -0.11 14.40 46.37
N ALA A 251 0.77 14.57 47.36
CA ALA A 251 0.57 13.93 48.67
C ALA A 251 -0.66 14.54 49.38
N PRO A 252 -1.58 13.74 49.95
CA PRO A 252 -2.73 14.28 50.66
C PRO A 252 -2.24 14.83 52.01
N CYS A 253 -2.20 16.16 52.14
CA CYS A 253 -2.14 16.82 53.43
C CYS A 253 -3.44 16.56 54.20
N LEU A 254 -3.49 15.46 54.94
CA LEU A 254 -4.50 15.19 55.97
C LEU A 254 -4.13 15.96 57.25
N ARG A 255 -5.00 16.87 57.66
CA ARG A 255 -5.17 17.33 59.05
C ARG A 255 -6.64 17.48 59.36
#